data_AF-A0A7S0JBN2-F1
#
_entry.id   AF-A0A7S0JBN2-F1
#
_cell.length_a   1.000
_cell.length_b   1.000
_cell.length_c   1.000
_cell.angle_alpha   90.00
_cell.angle_beta   90.00
_cell.angle_gamma   90.00
#
_symmetry.space_group_name_H-M   'P 1'
#
loop_
_entity.id
_entity.type
_entity.pdbx_description
1 polymer ?
#
loop_
_entity_poly.entity_id
_entity_poly.type
_entity_poly.pdbx_seq_one_letter_code
_entity_poly.pdbx_strand_id
1 'polypeptide(L)'
;SQAAAMTQRHDGRPSLQDVGYGRLGIDMGWEGCGKGLNGSFHNASGWPLVNTGKFANLTEMNVALHAMNLLTGFYFNPCWCGVEWKVWPNGNTKQDVATLVELGFDGIKIDGCGPANNMSLWGGLLNASGRPLLIEDCLDKHWWANGKEPPTPTIELLRECPGNFYRTTTDILAHFYSIMGNLITNDDFVKQHEMDFGPVSRPGCWAYPDMLQVGNKISVRESY
;
A
#
# COMPACT_ATOMS: atom_id res chain seq x y z
N SER A 1 -0.27 -22.06 0.60
CA SER A 1 -0.42 -20.65 1.06
C SER A 1 0.39 -19.75 0.15
N GLN A 2 0.17 -18.42 0.16
CA GLN A 2 0.99 -17.48 -0.62
C GLN A 2 2.48 -17.56 -0.24
N ALA A 3 2.80 -17.69 1.05
CA ALA A 3 4.18 -17.91 1.52
C ALA A 3 4.84 -19.16 0.91
N ALA A 4 4.12 -20.27 0.83
CA ALA A 4 4.63 -21.47 0.18
C ALA A 4 4.92 -21.25 -1.31
N ALA A 5 4.06 -20.52 -2.02
CA ALA A 5 4.29 -20.18 -3.43
C ALA A 5 5.53 -19.30 -3.63
N MET A 6 5.93 -18.53 -2.60
CA MET A 6 7.13 -17.70 -2.66
C MET A 6 8.42 -18.45 -2.35
N THR A 7 8.38 -19.42 -1.45
CA THR A 7 9.58 -20.08 -0.92
C THR A 7 9.86 -21.46 -1.53
N GLN A 8 8.86 -22.09 -2.14
CA GLN A 8 9.04 -23.44 -2.71
C GLN A 8 9.78 -23.40 -4.05
N ARG A 9 10.75 -24.29 -4.18
CA ARG A 9 11.39 -24.65 -5.45
C ARG A 9 10.60 -25.79 -6.10
N HIS A 10 10.41 -25.72 -7.42
CA HIS A 10 9.72 -26.75 -8.19
C HIS A 10 10.62 -27.30 -9.28
N ASP A 11 10.82 -28.62 -9.34
CA ASP A 11 11.63 -29.31 -10.35
C ASP A 11 13.03 -28.72 -10.54
N GLY A 12 13.68 -28.35 -9.43
CA GLY A 12 15.01 -27.72 -9.43
C GLY A 12 15.05 -26.25 -9.87
N ARG A 13 13.89 -25.64 -10.17
CA ARG A 13 13.78 -24.21 -10.50
C ARG A 13 13.84 -23.34 -9.25
N PRO A 14 14.40 -22.12 -9.33
CA PRO A 14 14.40 -21.17 -8.22
C PRO A 14 12.96 -20.84 -7.80
N SER A 15 12.77 -20.56 -6.50
CA SER A 15 11.55 -20.00 -5.95
C SER A 15 11.42 -18.51 -6.32
N LEU A 16 10.29 -17.88 -6.00
CA LEU A 16 10.15 -16.42 -6.18
C LEU A 16 11.12 -15.66 -5.27
N GLN A 17 11.33 -16.16 -4.05
CA GLN A 17 12.29 -15.59 -3.10
C GLN A 17 13.73 -15.67 -3.62
N ASP A 18 14.11 -16.78 -4.27
CA ASP A 18 15.45 -16.95 -4.86
C ASP A 18 15.75 -15.92 -5.96
N VAL A 19 14.72 -15.36 -6.60
CA VAL A 19 14.86 -14.34 -7.67
C VAL A 19 14.46 -12.94 -7.22
N GLY A 20 14.36 -12.70 -5.91
CA GLY A 20 14.23 -11.36 -5.32
C GLY A 20 12.82 -10.97 -4.84
N TYR A 21 11.80 -11.80 -5.04
CA TYR A 21 10.48 -11.55 -4.45
C TYR A 21 10.46 -12.06 -3.02
N GLY A 22 10.82 -11.20 -2.07
CA GLY A 22 10.90 -11.53 -0.64
C GLY A 22 9.77 -10.94 0.21
N ARG A 23 8.75 -10.30 -0.37
CA ARG A 23 7.75 -9.52 0.37
C ARG A 23 6.31 -9.97 0.11
N LEU A 24 5.54 -10.15 1.17
CA LEU A 24 4.09 -10.42 1.14
C LEU A 24 3.31 -9.23 1.69
N GLY A 25 2.44 -8.63 0.90
CA GLY A 25 1.54 -7.56 1.34
C GLY A 25 0.15 -8.08 1.68
N ILE A 26 -0.41 -7.64 2.80
CA ILE A 26 -1.86 -7.63 3.02
C ILE A 26 -2.39 -6.31 2.47
N ASP A 27 -3.38 -6.40 1.57
CA ASP A 27 -4.15 -5.26 1.08
C ASP A 27 -5.52 -5.17 1.81
N MET A 28 -6.45 -4.36 1.32
CA MET A 28 -7.79 -4.18 1.88
C MET A 28 -8.48 -5.54 2.11
N GLY A 29 -9.23 -5.68 3.22
CA GLY A 29 -9.90 -6.93 3.55
C GLY A 29 -9.72 -7.38 4.99
N TRP A 30 -8.68 -6.89 5.66
CA TRP A 30 -8.28 -7.27 7.02
C TRP A 30 -9.07 -6.53 8.10
N GLU A 31 -9.69 -5.40 7.76
CA GLU A 31 -10.23 -4.45 8.70
C GLU A 31 -11.49 -4.98 9.39
N GLY A 32 -11.62 -4.68 10.68
CA GLY A 32 -12.82 -4.87 11.46
C GLY A 32 -13.81 -3.71 11.29
N CYS A 33 -14.10 -3.26 10.06
CA CYS A 33 -15.01 -2.13 9.82
C CYS A 33 -16.34 -2.31 10.58
N GLY A 34 -16.87 -1.24 11.18
CA GLY A 34 -18.15 -1.27 11.90
C GLY A 34 -18.05 -1.73 13.37
N LYS A 35 -16.91 -2.26 13.81
CA LYS A 35 -16.74 -2.79 15.17
C LYS A 35 -16.07 -1.81 16.13
N GLY A 36 -15.47 -0.75 15.60
CA GLY A 36 -14.74 0.26 16.35
C GLY A 36 -15.63 1.36 16.92
N LEU A 37 -14.97 2.37 17.48
CA LEU A 37 -15.60 3.58 18.01
C LEU A 37 -16.51 4.21 16.94
N ASN A 38 -17.79 4.41 17.24
CA ASN A 38 -18.78 4.99 16.32
C ASN A 38 -18.84 4.29 14.94
N GLY A 39 -18.56 2.98 14.89
CA GLY A 39 -18.59 2.18 13.66
C GLY A 39 -17.31 2.25 12.81
N SER A 40 -16.25 2.91 13.29
CA SER A 40 -14.92 2.89 12.69
C SER A 40 -14.31 1.47 12.69
N PHE A 41 -13.11 1.31 12.16
CA PHE A 41 -12.29 0.12 12.42
C PHE A 41 -11.31 0.33 13.58
N HIS A 42 -11.21 1.52 14.18
CA HIS A 42 -10.39 1.78 15.36
C HIS A 42 -11.17 1.70 16.68
N ASN A 43 -10.58 1.17 17.74
CA ASN A 43 -11.16 1.24 19.07
C ASN A 43 -10.99 2.64 19.70
N ALA A 44 -11.49 2.83 20.92
CA ALA A 44 -11.42 4.13 21.62
C ALA A 44 -9.98 4.64 21.91
N SER A 45 -8.99 3.75 21.92
CA SER A 45 -7.57 4.12 22.06
C SER A 45 -6.91 4.42 20.71
N GLY A 46 -7.65 4.34 19.61
CA GLY A 46 -7.13 4.46 18.26
C GLY A 46 -6.42 3.20 17.76
N TRP A 47 -6.59 2.04 18.41
CA TRP A 47 -6.00 0.80 17.92
C TRP A 47 -6.90 0.16 16.86
N PRO A 48 -6.40 -0.26 15.69
CA PRO A 48 -7.23 -0.86 14.66
C PRO A 48 -7.68 -2.27 15.07
N LEU A 49 -8.96 -2.54 14.85
CA LEU A 49 -9.59 -3.82 15.05
C LEU A 49 -9.42 -4.64 13.77
N VAL A 50 -8.92 -5.87 13.94
CA VAL A 50 -8.72 -6.82 12.84
C VAL A 50 -9.93 -7.75 12.72
N ASN A 51 -10.27 -8.15 11.51
CA ASN A 51 -11.22 -9.23 11.27
C ASN A 51 -10.59 -10.58 11.61
N THR A 52 -10.77 -11.02 12.86
CA THR A 52 -10.19 -12.27 13.39
C THR A 52 -10.73 -13.54 12.73
N GLY A 53 -11.86 -13.46 12.02
CA GLY A 53 -12.36 -14.57 11.20
C GLY A 53 -11.54 -14.80 9.92
N LYS A 54 -10.78 -13.79 9.48
CA LYS A 54 -9.84 -13.88 8.34
C LYS A 54 -8.39 -13.97 8.81
N PHE A 55 -8.04 -13.17 9.81
CA PHE A 55 -6.68 -13.07 10.35
C PHE A 55 -6.72 -13.31 11.85
N ALA A 56 -6.54 -14.57 12.28
CA ALA A 56 -6.67 -14.95 13.69
C ALA A 56 -5.67 -14.19 14.58
N ASN A 57 -4.41 -14.06 14.14
CA ASN A 57 -3.36 -13.34 14.84
C ASN A 57 -2.30 -12.83 13.84
N LEU A 58 -2.20 -11.50 13.68
CA LEU A 58 -1.23 -10.88 12.75
C LEU A 58 0.21 -10.94 13.27
N THR A 59 0.41 -10.88 14.59
CA THR A 59 1.76 -10.98 15.19
C THR A 59 2.35 -12.36 14.95
N GLU A 60 1.59 -13.43 15.23
CA GLU A 60 2.03 -14.80 14.96
C GLU A 60 2.24 -15.05 13.46
N MET A 61 1.40 -14.46 12.60
CA MET A 61 1.59 -14.50 11.17
C MET A 61 2.93 -13.86 10.76
N ASN A 62 3.25 -12.67 11.27
CA ASN A 62 4.52 -12.01 10.97
C ASN A 62 5.71 -12.82 11.49
N VAL A 63 5.65 -13.36 12.71
CA VAL A 63 6.68 -14.26 13.25
C VAL A 63 6.91 -15.48 12.35
N ALA A 64 5.82 -16.12 11.88
CA ALA A 64 5.92 -17.27 10.99
C ALA A 64 6.51 -16.92 9.61
N LEU A 65 6.19 -15.75 9.06
CA LEU A 65 6.70 -15.28 7.77
C LEU A 65 8.18 -14.84 7.87
N HIS A 66 8.56 -14.16 8.96
CA HIS A 66 9.95 -13.81 9.24
C HIS A 66 10.83 -15.05 9.42
N ALA A 67 10.31 -16.12 10.04
CA ALA A 67 11.01 -17.40 10.15
C ALA A 67 11.29 -18.07 8.77
N MET A 68 10.58 -17.64 7.71
CA MET A 68 10.82 -18.04 6.32
C MET A 68 11.66 -17.03 5.54
N ASN A 69 12.27 -16.04 6.21
CA ASN A 69 13.03 -14.95 5.60
C ASN A 69 12.19 -14.11 4.60
N LEU A 70 10.88 -14.00 4.85
CA LEU A 70 9.98 -13.12 4.09
C LEU A 70 9.72 -11.86 4.90
N LEU A 71 9.58 -10.72 4.22
CA LEU A 71 9.14 -9.45 4.78
C LEU A 71 7.64 -9.26 4.57
N THR A 72 6.97 -8.52 5.45
CA THR A 72 5.52 -8.33 5.38
C THR A 72 5.10 -6.87 5.23
N GLY A 73 4.09 -6.64 4.40
CA GLY A 73 3.42 -5.35 4.21
C GLY A 73 2.03 -5.35 4.80
N PHE A 74 1.60 -4.19 5.28
CA PHE A 74 0.23 -3.96 5.71
C PHE A 74 -0.43 -2.85 4.90
N TYR A 75 -1.72 -2.61 5.15
CA TYR A 75 -2.53 -1.68 4.36
C TYR A 75 -3.38 -0.81 5.27
N PHE A 76 -3.43 0.49 4.98
CA PHE A 76 -4.25 1.47 5.68
C PHE A 76 -4.98 2.38 4.70
N ASN A 77 -5.92 3.14 5.26
CA ASN A 77 -6.78 4.09 4.55
C ASN A 77 -7.84 3.43 3.62
N PRO A 78 -8.56 2.39 4.10
CA PRO A 78 -9.43 1.55 3.29
C PRO A 78 -10.66 2.29 2.72
N CYS A 79 -11.08 1.94 1.50
CA CYS A 79 -12.21 2.59 0.83
C CYS A 79 -13.59 2.21 1.39
N TRP A 80 -13.74 1.01 1.91
CA TRP A 80 -15.02 0.48 2.37
C TRP A 80 -15.36 0.73 3.86
N CYS A 81 -14.39 1.13 4.71
CA CYS A 81 -14.68 1.52 6.09
C CYS A 81 -15.15 2.99 6.13
N GLY A 82 -16.34 3.26 5.58
CA GLY A 82 -16.79 4.60 5.21
C GLY A 82 -17.10 5.60 6.33
N VAL A 83 -16.78 5.31 7.59
CA VAL A 83 -17.04 6.22 8.73
C VAL A 83 -15.78 6.76 9.41
N GLU A 84 -14.59 6.41 8.93
CA GLU A 84 -13.37 6.81 9.64
C GLU A 84 -13.17 8.31 9.75
N TRP A 85 -13.44 9.04 8.67
CA TRP A 85 -13.38 10.50 8.64
C TRP A 85 -14.31 11.18 9.66
N LYS A 86 -15.33 10.48 10.19
CA LYS A 86 -16.21 11.02 11.25
C LYS A 86 -15.58 10.92 12.64
N VAL A 87 -14.69 9.93 12.84
CA VAL A 87 -14.07 9.64 14.13
C VAL A 87 -12.68 10.26 14.20
N TRP A 88 -11.92 10.12 13.13
CA TRP A 88 -10.56 10.64 12.96
C TRP A 88 -10.48 11.47 11.67
N PRO A 89 -10.98 12.72 11.64
CA PRO A 89 -11.07 13.52 10.42
C PRO A 89 -9.76 13.75 9.66
N ASN A 90 -8.63 13.70 10.38
CA ASN A 90 -7.29 13.87 9.81
C ASN A 90 -6.47 12.56 9.87
N GLY A 91 -7.13 11.43 10.06
CA GLY A 91 -6.48 10.14 10.31
C GLY A 91 -5.99 9.98 11.74
N ASN A 92 -5.55 8.76 12.03
CA ASN A 92 -5.03 8.34 13.34
C ASN A 92 -3.58 7.83 13.20
N THR A 93 -2.83 8.47 12.31
CA THR A 93 -1.54 8.01 11.79
C THR A 93 -0.54 7.61 12.88
N LYS A 94 -0.50 8.32 14.01
CA LYS A 94 0.43 7.99 15.11
C LYS A 94 0.16 6.61 15.69
N GLN A 95 -1.10 6.28 15.93
CA GLN A 95 -1.51 4.97 16.45
C GLN A 95 -1.39 3.89 15.37
N ASP A 96 -1.64 4.23 14.11
CA ASP A 96 -1.48 3.31 12.98
C ASP A 96 -0.01 2.88 12.82
N VAL A 97 0.92 3.83 12.92
CA VAL A 97 2.37 3.57 12.94
C VAL A 97 2.76 2.72 14.14
N ALA A 98 2.25 3.04 15.34
CA ALA A 98 2.52 2.24 16.54
C ALA A 98 2.04 0.78 16.36
N THR A 99 0.87 0.59 15.76
CA THR A 99 0.32 -0.72 15.42
C THR A 99 1.24 -1.48 14.47
N LEU A 100 1.67 -0.84 13.38
CA LEU A 100 2.55 -1.46 12.39
C LEU A 100 3.84 -1.97 13.04
N VAL A 101 4.44 -1.15 13.90
CA VAL A 101 5.68 -1.46 14.64
C VAL A 101 5.46 -2.60 15.63
N GLU A 102 4.40 -2.55 16.42
CA GLU A 102 4.09 -3.54 17.46
C GLU A 102 3.70 -4.91 16.87
N LEU A 103 2.93 -4.91 15.78
CA LEU A 103 2.57 -6.15 15.08
C LEU A 103 3.74 -6.76 14.30
N GLY A 104 4.86 -6.05 14.14
CA GLY A 104 6.06 -6.58 13.51
C GLY A 104 6.04 -6.54 11.98
N PHE A 105 5.27 -5.65 11.35
CA PHE A 105 5.33 -5.49 9.88
C PHE A 105 6.61 -4.79 9.44
N ASP A 106 6.94 -4.93 8.15
CA ASP A 106 8.14 -4.38 7.52
C ASP A 106 7.83 -3.24 6.53
N GLY A 107 6.60 -2.73 6.56
CA GLY A 107 6.16 -1.64 5.71
C GLY A 107 4.66 -1.65 5.44
N ILE A 108 4.21 -0.65 4.69
CA ILE A 108 2.81 -0.23 4.66
C ILE A 108 2.46 0.36 3.30
N LYS A 109 1.25 0.08 2.85
CA LYS A 109 0.54 0.77 1.77
C LYS A 109 -0.52 1.68 2.38
N ILE A 110 -0.51 2.95 1.96
CA ILE A 110 -1.49 3.95 2.39
C ILE A 110 -2.33 4.29 1.17
N ASP A 111 -3.61 3.89 1.19
CA ASP A 111 -4.52 4.21 0.10
C ASP A 111 -5.03 5.67 0.15
N GLY A 112 -5.77 6.11 -0.87
CA GLY A 112 -6.32 7.46 -0.95
C GLY A 112 -7.70 7.66 -0.32
N CYS A 113 -8.39 6.60 0.11
CA CYS A 113 -9.82 6.67 0.41
C CYS A 113 -10.18 7.12 1.84
N GLY A 114 -9.31 6.89 2.81
CA GLY A 114 -9.55 7.30 4.19
C GLY A 114 -8.94 8.68 4.52
N PRO A 115 -8.99 9.10 5.79
CA PRO A 115 -8.59 10.44 6.19
C PRO A 115 -7.08 10.64 6.40
N ALA A 116 -6.27 9.57 6.44
CA ALA A 116 -4.85 9.62 6.82
C ALA A 116 -3.91 9.94 5.63
N ASN A 117 -4.15 11.06 4.94
CA ASN A 117 -3.49 11.38 3.65
C ASN A 117 -2.18 12.20 3.75
N ASN A 118 -1.73 12.54 4.97
CA ASN A 118 -0.50 13.33 5.15
C ASN A 118 0.72 12.41 5.11
N MET A 119 1.32 12.27 3.92
CA MET A 119 2.45 11.38 3.72
C MET A 119 3.75 11.86 4.40
N SER A 120 3.98 13.17 4.53
CA SER A 120 5.13 13.68 5.29
C SER A 120 5.02 13.33 6.79
N LEU A 121 3.80 13.31 7.34
CA LEU A 121 3.54 12.81 8.70
C LEU A 121 3.80 11.30 8.82
N TRP A 122 3.33 10.48 7.86
CA TRP A 122 3.64 9.05 7.81
C TRP A 122 5.15 8.80 7.77
N GLY A 123 5.86 9.42 6.83
CA GLY A 123 7.31 9.28 6.67
C GLY A 123 8.07 9.71 7.94
N GLY A 124 7.69 10.84 8.54
CA GLY A 124 8.31 11.34 9.77
C GLY A 124 8.11 10.39 10.96
N LEU A 125 6.90 9.87 11.16
CA LEU A 125 6.58 8.95 12.26
C LEU A 125 7.21 7.57 12.07
N LEU A 126 7.20 7.04 10.84
CA LEU A 126 7.83 5.76 10.52
C LEU A 126 9.35 5.84 10.67
N ASN A 127 9.98 6.94 10.24
CA ASN A 127 11.40 7.17 10.48
C ASN A 127 11.72 7.28 11.99
N ALA A 128 10.88 8.01 12.75
CA ALA A 128 11.02 8.15 14.19
C ALA A 128 10.82 6.83 14.97
N SER A 129 10.21 5.80 14.36
CA SER A 129 10.08 4.48 14.98
C SER A 129 11.42 3.73 15.13
N GLY A 130 12.46 4.17 14.42
CA GLY A 130 13.76 3.50 14.38
C GLY A 130 13.79 2.18 13.61
N ARG A 131 12.68 1.81 12.93
CA ARG A 131 12.61 0.61 12.08
C ARG A 131 12.61 1.02 10.59
N PRO A 132 13.43 0.38 9.75
CA PRO A 132 13.37 0.58 8.31
C PRO A 132 12.11 -0.09 7.76
N LEU A 133 11.10 0.73 7.45
CA LEU A 133 9.80 0.28 6.97
C LEU A 133 9.60 0.77 5.54
N LEU A 134 9.19 -0.13 4.66
CA LEU A 134 8.90 0.20 3.27
C LEU A 134 7.55 0.94 3.16
N ILE A 135 7.51 2.06 2.45
CA ILE A 135 6.31 2.91 2.36
C ILE A 135 5.83 2.96 0.91
N GLU A 136 4.58 2.58 0.71
CA GLU A 136 3.84 2.71 -0.54
C GLU A 136 2.77 3.79 -0.38
N ASP A 137 2.85 4.85 -1.19
CA ASP A 137 1.85 5.91 -1.30
C ASP A 137 0.94 5.64 -2.50
N CYS A 138 -0.36 5.41 -2.29
CA CYS A 138 -1.32 5.46 -3.37
C CYS A 138 -1.51 6.92 -3.80
N LEU A 139 -0.69 7.38 -4.74
CA LEU A 139 -0.76 8.73 -5.28
C LEU A 139 -2.01 8.96 -6.16
N ASP A 140 -2.71 7.87 -6.55
CA ASP A 140 -4.12 7.92 -6.95
C ASP A 140 -4.95 8.35 -5.75
N LYS A 141 -5.14 9.66 -5.71
CA LYS A 141 -6.12 10.28 -4.87
C LYS A 141 -7.25 10.86 -5.72
N HIS A 142 -7.75 10.08 -6.69
CA HIS A 142 -9.00 10.40 -7.41
C HIS A 142 -10.20 10.62 -6.47
N TRP A 143 -10.08 10.20 -5.21
CA TRP A 143 -11.06 10.41 -4.14
C TRP A 143 -10.91 11.74 -3.38
N TRP A 144 -9.89 12.55 -3.69
CA TRP A 144 -9.98 13.96 -3.36
C TRP A 144 -11.14 14.53 -4.15
N ALA A 145 -12.19 14.94 -3.45
CA ALA A 145 -13.33 15.63 -4.04
C ALA A 145 -12.83 16.57 -5.15
N ASN A 146 -13.30 16.33 -6.39
CA ASN A 146 -12.93 17.06 -7.60
C ASN A 146 -12.50 18.51 -7.27
N GLY A 147 -11.22 18.82 -7.50
CA GLY A 147 -10.68 20.18 -7.34
C GLY A 147 -10.13 20.54 -5.95
N LYS A 148 -9.81 19.58 -5.08
CA LYS A 148 -9.03 19.84 -3.86
C LYS A 148 -7.64 19.23 -3.98
N GLU A 149 -6.61 20.07 -3.94
CA GLU A 149 -5.25 19.58 -3.74
C GLU A 149 -5.14 18.89 -2.37
N PRO A 150 -4.27 17.88 -2.24
CA PRO A 150 -3.89 17.32 -0.96
C PRO A 150 -3.42 18.41 0.02
N PRO A 151 -3.38 18.10 1.33
CA PRO A 151 -2.66 18.92 2.30
C PRO A 151 -1.20 19.22 1.91
N THR A 152 -0.58 18.33 1.12
CA THR A 152 0.76 18.50 0.54
C THR A 152 0.68 18.32 -0.98
N PRO A 153 0.86 19.39 -1.78
CA PRO A 153 0.84 19.35 -3.24
C PRO A 153 1.66 18.18 -3.81
N THR A 154 1.18 17.57 -4.90
CA THR A 154 1.87 16.43 -5.54
C THR A 154 3.35 16.74 -5.82
N ILE A 155 3.64 17.96 -6.24
CA ILE A 155 5.01 18.41 -6.51
C ILE A 155 5.93 18.34 -5.27
N GLU A 156 5.41 18.68 -4.10
CA GLU A 156 6.16 18.61 -2.85
C GLU A 156 6.36 17.15 -2.44
N LEU A 157 5.33 16.31 -2.57
CA LEU A 157 5.43 14.88 -2.29
C LEU A 157 6.46 14.18 -3.18
N LEU A 158 6.50 14.49 -4.47
CA LEU A 158 7.47 13.89 -5.38
C LEU A 158 8.90 14.38 -5.13
N ARG A 159 9.06 15.65 -4.70
CA ARG A 159 10.35 16.24 -4.35
C ARG A 159 10.90 15.65 -3.05
N GLU A 160 10.09 15.62 -1.99
CA GLU A 160 10.45 15.11 -0.67
C GLU A 160 10.53 13.58 -0.65
N CYS A 161 9.66 12.93 -1.42
CA CYS A 161 9.47 11.49 -1.48
C CYS A 161 9.43 10.82 -0.09
N PRO A 162 8.42 11.15 0.73
CA PRO A 162 8.28 10.54 2.05
C PRO A 162 7.99 9.03 1.97
N GLY A 163 7.55 8.53 0.81
CA GLY A 163 7.38 7.11 0.51
C GLY A 163 8.55 6.54 -0.29
N ASN A 164 8.66 5.21 -0.35
CA ASN A 164 9.67 4.53 -1.17
C ASN A 164 9.21 4.29 -2.61
N PHE A 165 7.91 4.13 -2.80
CA PHE A 165 7.28 4.05 -4.11
C PHE A 165 5.84 4.56 -4.04
N TYR A 166 5.32 5.00 -5.18
CA TYR A 166 4.02 5.65 -5.25
C TYR A 166 3.27 5.36 -6.55
N ARG A 167 1.96 5.13 -6.42
CA ARG A 167 1.10 4.70 -7.53
C ARG A 167 0.67 5.89 -8.37
N THR A 168 1.09 5.95 -9.62
CA THR A 168 0.82 7.08 -10.53
C THR A 168 -0.44 6.91 -11.38
N THR A 169 -1.09 5.75 -11.30
CA THR A 169 -2.22 5.35 -12.14
C THR A 169 -3.41 4.90 -11.28
N THR A 170 -4.54 4.63 -11.93
CA THR A 170 -5.67 3.93 -11.30
C THR A 170 -5.32 2.46 -11.01
N ASP A 171 -6.19 1.81 -10.24
CA ASP A 171 -6.12 0.37 -9.98
C ASP A 171 -6.07 -0.44 -11.28
N ILE A 172 -5.13 -1.37 -11.34
CA ILE A 172 -4.96 -2.30 -12.46
C ILE A 172 -6.02 -3.41 -12.41
N LEU A 173 -6.56 -3.72 -13.57
CA LEU A 173 -7.42 -4.88 -13.81
C LEU A 173 -6.69 -5.89 -14.68
N ALA A 174 -7.05 -7.16 -14.51
CA ALA A 174 -6.50 -8.28 -15.25
C ALA A 174 -7.06 -8.32 -16.70
N HIS A 175 -6.82 -7.27 -17.49
CA HIS A 175 -7.11 -7.24 -18.92
C HIS A 175 -6.22 -6.23 -19.65
N PHE A 176 -5.99 -6.48 -20.95
CA PHE A 176 -5.06 -5.71 -21.77
C PHE A 176 -5.32 -4.20 -21.74
N TYR A 177 -6.58 -3.77 -21.85
CA TYR A 177 -6.91 -2.34 -21.85
C TYR A 177 -6.53 -1.62 -20.55
N SER A 178 -6.63 -2.26 -19.38
CA SER A 178 -6.22 -1.64 -18.13
C SER A 178 -4.70 -1.55 -18.03
N ILE A 179 -3.99 -2.59 -18.48
CA ILE A 179 -2.52 -2.60 -18.56
C ILE A 179 -2.03 -1.47 -19.48
N MET A 180 -2.61 -1.35 -20.68
CA MET A 180 -2.22 -0.30 -21.63
C MET A 180 -2.65 1.10 -21.15
N GLY A 181 -3.80 1.22 -20.49
CA GLY A 181 -4.25 2.46 -19.87
C GLY A 181 -3.26 2.95 -18.81
N ASN A 182 -2.89 2.08 -17.87
CA ASN A 182 -1.91 2.42 -16.84
C ASN A 182 -0.53 2.74 -17.44
N LEU A 183 -0.09 2.04 -18.48
CA LEU A 183 1.16 2.36 -19.18
C LEU A 183 1.16 3.80 -19.72
N ILE A 184 0.10 4.17 -20.46
CA ILE A 184 -0.03 5.50 -21.07
C ILE A 184 -0.12 6.59 -20.00
N THR A 185 -1.00 6.41 -19.01
CA THR A 185 -1.18 7.40 -17.93
C THR A 185 0.09 7.57 -17.09
N ASN A 186 0.84 6.51 -16.85
CA ASN A 186 2.11 6.62 -16.13
C ASN A 186 3.18 7.39 -16.94
N ASP A 187 3.26 7.16 -18.26
CA ASP A 187 4.18 7.91 -19.14
C ASP A 187 3.84 9.40 -19.16
N ASP A 188 2.56 9.75 -19.26
CA ASP A 188 2.10 11.14 -19.18
C ASP A 188 2.45 11.77 -17.82
N PHE A 189 2.19 11.06 -16.72
CA PHE A 189 2.52 11.53 -15.36
C PHE A 189 4.01 11.81 -15.20
N VAL A 190 4.88 10.88 -15.65
CA VAL A 190 6.33 11.05 -15.53
C VAL A 190 6.79 12.26 -16.34
N LYS A 191 6.33 12.41 -17.59
CA LYS A 191 6.69 13.56 -18.44
C LYS A 191 6.25 14.90 -17.84
N GLN A 192 5.06 14.94 -17.24
CA GLN A 192 4.53 16.14 -16.62
C GLN A 192 5.40 16.63 -15.44
N HIS A 193 5.95 15.70 -14.65
CA HIS A 193 6.62 16.03 -13.38
C HIS A 193 8.15 15.91 -13.40
N GLU A 194 8.75 15.29 -14.41
CA GLU A 194 10.22 15.18 -14.55
C GLU A 194 10.90 16.55 -14.71
N MET A 195 10.19 17.52 -15.27
CA MET A 195 10.72 18.86 -15.55
C MET A 195 10.95 19.72 -14.29
N ASP A 196 10.34 19.37 -13.15
CA ASP A 196 10.25 20.28 -12.00
C ASP A 196 11.39 20.12 -10.97
N PHE A 197 12.02 18.94 -10.90
CA PHE A 197 13.10 18.64 -9.94
C PHE A 197 13.97 17.44 -10.33
N GLY A 198 13.93 17.02 -11.60
CA GLY A 198 14.65 15.86 -12.11
C GLY A 198 13.80 14.59 -12.14
N PRO A 199 14.43 13.41 -12.30
CA PRO A 199 13.70 12.16 -12.47
C PRO A 199 12.72 11.88 -11.33
N VAL A 200 11.46 11.70 -11.72
CA VAL A 200 10.34 11.32 -10.85
C VAL A 200 10.69 10.04 -10.11
N SER A 201 11.23 9.05 -10.83
CA SER A 201 11.80 7.83 -10.25
C SER A 201 13.31 7.92 -10.03
N ARG A 202 13.77 7.54 -8.84
CA ARG A 202 15.18 7.54 -8.41
C ARG A 202 15.39 6.56 -7.24
N PRO A 203 16.63 6.20 -6.86
CA PRO A 203 16.87 5.30 -5.74
C PRO A 203 16.14 5.74 -4.47
N GLY A 204 15.28 4.86 -3.94
CA GLY A 204 14.46 5.12 -2.76
C GLY A 204 13.14 5.84 -3.02
N CYS A 205 12.78 6.10 -4.28
CA CYS A 205 11.59 6.85 -4.68
C CYS A 205 11.11 6.43 -6.08
N TRP A 206 10.14 5.52 -6.19
CA TRP A 206 9.74 4.93 -7.47
C TRP A 206 8.28 5.18 -7.83
N ALA A 207 8.03 5.79 -8.99
CA ALA A 207 6.72 5.76 -9.62
C ALA A 207 6.41 4.34 -10.11
N TYR A 208 5.21 3.83 -9.88
CA TYR A 208 4.79 2.53 -10.44
C TYR A 208 3.34 2.54 -10.94
N PRO A 209 3.04 1.82 -12.05
CA PRO A 209 1.73 1.76 -12.68
C PRO A 209 0.83 0.63 -12.14
N ASP A 210 0.95 0.32 -10.84
CA ASP A 210 0.28 -0.78 -10.13
C ASP A 210 0.84 -2.21 -10.40
N MET A 211 0.20 -3.25 -9.85
CA MET A 211 0.67 -4.63 -9.74
C MET A 211 0.80 -5.38 -11.08
N LEU A 212 1.77 -6.29 -11.15
CA LEU A 212 1.90 -7.24 -12.26
C LEU A 212 0.68 -8.17 -12.38
N GLN A 213 0.15 -8.30 -13.60
CA GLN A 213 -0.98 -9.19 -13.92
C GLN A 213 -0.55 -10.54 -14.51
N VAL A 214 0.75 -10.82 -14.57
CA VAL A 214 1.29 -12.06 -15.12
C VAL A 214 0.87 -13.25 -14.26
N GLY A 215 0.36 -14.31 -14.90
CA GLY A 215 -0.11 -15.51 -14.21
C GLY A 215 -1.56 -15.44 -13.71
N ASN A 216 -2.21 -14.28 -13.80
CA ASN A 216 -3.65 -14.19 -13.63
C ASN A 216 -4.36 -14.93 -14.79
N LYS A 217 -5.32 -15.78 -14.45
CA LYS A 217 -6.07 -16.58 -15.43
C LYS A 217 -7.10 -15.71 -16.14
N ILE A 218 -6.63 -14.90 -17.07
CA ILE A 218 -7.49 -14.16 -18.00
C ILE A 218 -7.68 -15.07 -19.21
N SER A 219 -8.91 -15.30 -19.64
CA SER A 219 -9.13 -15.89 -20.95
C SER A 219 -8.74 -14.85 -22.00
N VAL A 220 -7.73 -15.16 -22.82
CA VAL A 220 -7.46 -14.43 -24.06
C VAL A 220 -8.57 -14.78 -25.06
N ARG A 221 -9.77 -14.25 -24.82
CA ARG A 221 -10.65 -13.90 -25.92
C ARG A 221 -10.38 -12.45 -26.22
N GLU A 222 -9.43 -12.21 -27.11
CA GLU A 222 -9.36 -10.94 -27.82
C GLU A 222 -10.76 -10.64 -28.33
N SER A 223 -11.37 -9.60 -27.76
CA SER A 223 -12.63 -9.08 -28.24
C SER A 223 -12.27 -8.28 -29.49
N TYR A 224 -12.40 -8.93 -30.66
CA TYR A 224 -12.42 -8.27 -31.95
C TYR A 224 -13.65 -7.37 -32.08
#